data_AF-A0A534VVQ8-F1
#
_entry.id   AF-A0A534VVQ8-F1
#
_cell.length_a   1.000
_cell.length_b   1.000
_cell.length_c   1.000
_cell.angle_alpha   90.00
_cell.angle_beta   90.00
_cell.angle_gamma   90.00
#
_symmetry.space_group_name_H-M   'P 1'
#
loop_
_entity.id
_entity.type
_entity.pdbx_description
1 polymer ?
#
loop_
_entity_poly.entity_id
_entity_poly.type
_entity_poly.pdbx_seq_one_letter_code
_entity_poly.pdbx_strand_id
1 'polypeptide(L)'
;MTRGSTALPAALATLAVSAALGAAVAELARIEVVLAEQRRAASVALAACDACAAEAVAALPVGWDFDPLLAGPDGRTGTADDGVLATPAGCTASAGVAPGPADPPRALLRLEARAGGGRRALEALVGRDPAPGIPALLWLGAAPGAAVSGTLALDGADADGAAASDSAGLGAPGDPDALDRWLAGEGARVVSSARTLPALHSPPPPLVALAERMRTAGARGAEALVPTGTPPPSLALVESDLVVSDRLFGAGLLFVDGLLDIRGALDFTGVVVATGGVRVTGAGRLAIGGALWVGAPAAGGLLLDVAG
;
A
#
# COMPACT_ATOMS: atom_id res chain seq x y z
N MET A 1 86.22 23.53 -16.48
CA MET A 1 84.91 22.97 -16.88
C MET A 1 84.50 21.89 -15.88
N THR A 2 83.77 22.26 -14.84
CA THR A 2 83.32 21.37 -13.73
C THR A 2 81.79 21.25 -13.74
N ARG A 3 81.19 20.99 -14.91
CA ARG A 3 79.73 20.85 -15.07
C ARG A 3 79.20 19.41 -14.86
N GLY A 4 80.04 18.47 -14.44
CA GLY A 4 79.69 17.03 -14.39
C GLY A 4 79.41 16.41 -13.02
N SER A 5 79.85 17.00 -11.90
CA SER A 5 79.82 16.31 -10.59
C SER A 5 78.52 16.45 -9.80
N THR A 6 77.66 17.42 -10.15
CA THR A 6 76.36 17.65 -9.47
C THR A 6 75.18 17.01 -10.19
N ALA A 7 75.35 16.58 -11.45
CA ALA A 7 74.27 16.03 -12.26
C ALA A 7 73.79 14.65 -11.78
N LEU A 8 74.72 13.77 -11.41
CA LEU A 8 74.39 12.41 -10.93
C LEU A 8 73.68 12.44 -9.55
N PRO A 9 74.16 13.18 -8.53
CA PRO A 9 73.45 13.31 -7.26
C PRO A 9 72.06 13.93 -7.43
N ALA A 10 71.92 14.95 -8.29
CA ALA A 10 70.64 15.58 -8.58
C ALA A 10 69.67 14.61 -9.27
N ALA A 11 70.14 13.83 -10.24
CA ALA A 11 69.32 12.82 -10.92
C ALA A 11 68.86 11.71 -9.95
N LEU A 12 69.75 11.24 -9.06
CA LEU A 12 69.39 10.25 -8.04
C LEU A 12 68.39 10.80 -7.02
N ALA A 13 68.57 12.04 -6.56
CA ALA A 13 67.62 12.69 -5.67
C ALA A 13 66.25 12.85 -6.33
N THR A 14 66.23 13.22 -7.62
CA THR A 14 64.99 13.36 -8.38
C THR A 14 64.30 12.02 -8.54
N LEU A 15 65.04 10.96 -8.87
CA LEU A 15 64.50 9.60 -8.99
C LEU A 15 63.96 9.06 -7.66
N ALA A 16 64.66 9.31 -6.55
CA ALA A 16 64.20 8.94 -5.22
C ALA A 16 62.90 9.65 -4.83
N VAL A 17 62.80 10.95 -5.11
CA VAL A 17 61.59 11.75 -4.87
C VAL A 17 60.45 11.28 -5.78
N SER A 18 60.69 11.04 -7.07
CA SER A 18 59.69 10.52 -8.00
C SER A 18 59.20 9.13 -7.61
N ALA A 19 60.09 8.24 -7.17
CA ALA A 19 59.72 6.91 -6.68
C ALA A 19 58.89 6.98 -5.40
N ALA A 20 59.27 7.82 -4.44
CA ALA A 20 58.50 8.04 -3.21
C ALA A 20 57.11 8.63 -3.51
N LEU A 21 57.01 9.60 -4.42
CA LEU A 21 55.74 10.16 -4.87
C LEU A 21 54.87 9.12 -5.57
N GLY A 22 55.46 8.31 -6.47
CA GLY A 22 54.75 7.23 -7.16
C GLY A 22 54.20 6.17 -6.20
N ALA A 23 54.99 5.79 -5.19
CA ALA A 23 54.54 4.88 -4.13
C ALA A 23 53.39 5.49 -3.31
N ALA A 24 53.48 6.77 -2.94
CA ALA A 24 52.42 7.46 -2.22
C ALA A 24 51.12 7.55 -3.03
N VAL A 25 51.20 7.86 -4.33
CA VAL A 25 50.03 7.89 -5.23
C VAL A 25 49.43 6.49 -5.39
N ALA A 26 50.24 5.45 -5.51
CA ALA A 26 49.76 4.07 -5.61
C ALA A 26 49.02 3.61 -4.35
N GLU A 27 49.54 3.93 -3.16
CA GLU A 27 48.84 3.67 -1.89
C GLU A 27 47.55 4.48 -1.76
N LEU A 28 47.56 5.75 -2.17
CA LEU A 28 46.35 6.57 -2.16
C LEU A 28 45.27 6.02 -3.10
N ALA A 29 45.65 5.58 -4.30
CA ALA A 29 44.74 4.91 -5.23
C ALA A 29 44.20 3.59 -4.66
N ARG A 30 45.05 2.79 -4.00
CA ARG A 30 44.62 1.54 -3.35
C ARG A 30 43.60 1.81 -2.24
N ILE A 31 43.82 2.82 -1.42
CA ILE A 31 42.89 3.24 -0.37
C ILE A 31 41.56 3.69 -0.98
N GLU A 32 41.58 4.50 -2.03
CA GLU A 32 40.36 4.94 -2.72
C GLU A 32 39.56 3.78 -3.31
N VAL A 33 40.21 2.77 -3.89
CA VAL A 33 39.53 1.56 -4.39
C VAL A 33 38.85 0.82 -3.24
N VAL A 34 39.54 0.60 -2.12
CA VAL A 34 38.97 -0.08 -0.94
C VAL A 34 37.80 0.73 -0.36
N LEU A 35 37.92 2.07 -0.29
CA LEU A 35 36.84 2.94 0.17
C LEU A 35 35.65 2.91 -0.78
N ALA A 36 35.87 2.89 -2.09
CA ALA A 36 34.82 2.80 -3.10
C ALA A 36 34.06 1.47 -2.99
N GLU A 37 34.77 0.35 -2.79
CA GLU A 37 34.17 -0.96 -2.56
C GLU A 37 33.34 -0.99 -1.27
N GLN A 38 33.86 -0.43 -0.18
CA GLN A 38 33.12 -0.32 1.08
C GLN A 38 31.87 0.55 0.96
N ARG A 39 31.95 1.69 0.25
CA ARG A 39 30.80 2.57 -0.02
C ARG A 39 29.74 1.86 -0.86
N ARG A 40 30.15 1.06 -1.85
CA ARG A 40 29.24 0.24 -2.66
C ARG A 40 28.57 -0.86 -1.83
N ALA A 41 29.32 -1.59 -1.02
CA ALA A 41 28.74 -2.61 -0.14
C ALA A 41 27.74 -2.00 0.84
N ALA A 42 28.08 -0.82 1.40
CA ALA A 42 27.22 -0.05 2.27
C ALA A 42 25.91 0.41 1.62
N SER A 43 25.94 0.86 0.35
CA SER A 43 24.75 1.33 -0.36
C SER A 43 23.84 0.16 -0.75
N VAL A 44 24.42 -0.96 -1.21
CA VAL A 44 23.67 -2.18 -1.54
C VAL A 44 22.99 -2.75 -0.29
N ALA A 45 23.70 -2.81 0.85
CA ALA A 45 23.12 -3.27 2.10
C ALA A 45 22.02 -2.32 2.63
N LEU A 46 22.14 -1.01 2.39
CA LEU A 46 21.10 -0.04 2.78
C LEU A 46 19.83 -0.24 1.95
N ALA A 47 19.95 -0.33 0.62
CA ALA A 47 18.81 -0.58 -0.26
C ALA A 47 18.09 -1.89 0.08
N ALA A 48 18.83 -2.94 0.44
CA ALA A 48 18.25 -4.20 0.91
C ALA A 48 17.51 -4.03 2.26
N CYS A 49 18.02 -3.17 3.15
CA CYS A 49 17.38 -2.88 4.43
C CYS A 49 16.09 -2.07 4.25
N ASP A 50 16.09 -1.10 3.32
CA ASP A 50 14.90 -0.32 2.96
C ASP A 50 13.81 -1.19 2.34
N ALA A 51 14.18 -2.10 1.42
CA ALA A 51 13.24 -3.07 0.85
C ALA A 51 12.65 -3.99 1.92
N CYS A 52 13.49 -4.48 2.84
CA CYS A 52 13.02 -5.27 3.96
C CYS A 52 12.08 -4.48 4.89
N ALA A 53 12.35 -3.19 5.12
CA ALA A 53 11.47 -2.33 5.90
C ALA A 53 10.11 -2.16 5.24
N ALA A 54 10.06 -1.96 3.92
CA ALA A 54 8.82 -1.86 3.18
C ALA A 54 7.99 -3.16 3.30
N GLU A 55 8.60 -4.32 3.11
CA GLU A 55 7.91 -5.61 3.27
C GLU A 55 7.45 -5.87 4.71
N ALA A 56 8.30 -5.60 5.70
CA ALA A 56 7.96 -5.79 7.10
C ALA A 56 6.79 -4.89 7.53
N VAL A 57 6.75 -3.63 7.07
CA VAL A 57 5.65 -2.70 7.33
C VAL A 57 4.38 -3.12 6.60
N ALA A 58 4.47 -3.56 5.35
CA ALA A 58 3.32 -4.05 4.58
C ALA A 58 2.70 -5.33 5.17
N ALA A 59 3.50 -6.16 5.84
CA ALA A 59 3.06 -7.39 6.49
C ALA A 59 2.52 -7.18 7.92
N LEU A 60 2.55 -5.95 8.46
CA LEU A 60 2.04 -5.69 9.81
C LEU A 60 0.56 -6.07 9.91
N PRO A 61 0.14 -6.73 11.01
CA PRO A 61 -1.25 -7.11 11.19
C PRO A 61 -2.13 -5.87 11.24
N VAL A 62 -3.32 -5.94 10.62
CA VAL A 62 -4.35 -4.90 10.77
C VAL A 62 -4.87 -4.89 12.22
N GLY A 63 -5.28 -3.73 12.72
CA GLY A 63 -5.74 -3.60 14.10
C GLY A 63 -5.60 -2.19 14.64
N TRP A 64 -5.87 -2.04 15.93
CA TRP A 64 -5.79 -0.77 16.66
C TRP A 64 -4.53 -0.64 17.50
N ASP A 65 -3.96 -1.77 17.94
CA ASP A 65 -2.76 -1.85 18.76
C ASP A 65 -1.67 -2.69 18.09
N PHE A 66 -0.56 -2.88 18.80
CA PHE A 66 0.57 -3.71 18.37
C PHE A 66 0.76 -4.93 19.28
N ASP A 67 -0.19 -5.26 20.16
CA ASP A 67 -0.04 -6.36 21.11
C ASP A 67 0.15 -7.73 20.39
N PRO A 68 -0.61 -8.05 19.32
CA PRO A 68 -0.37 -9.26 18.54
C PRO A 68 1.00 -9.30 17.87
N LEU A 69 1.52 -8.13 17.45
CA LEU A 69 2.83 -8.01 16.84
C LEU A 69 3.94 -8.29 17.87
N LEU A 70 3.78 -7.76 19.09
CA LEU A 70 4.72 -7.93 20.19
C LEU A 70 4.72 -9.35 20.77
N ALA A 71 3.57 -10.03 20.73
CA ALA A 71 3.43 -11.43 21.13
C ALA A 71 4.07 -12.42 20.15
N GLY A 72 4.47 -11.98 18.96
CA GLY A 72 5.13 -12.85 17.98
C GLY A 72 4.20 -13.84 17.27
N PRO A 73 4.76 -14.70 16.40
CA PRO A 73 4.02 -15.64 15.56
C PRO A 73 3.10 -16.62 16.29
N ASP A 74 3.45 -17.06 17.49
CA ASP A 74 2.62 -17.97 18.29
C ASP A 74 1.47 -17.27 19.05
N GLY A 75 1.45 -15.92 19.00
CA GLY A 75 0.43 -15.07 19.61
C GLY A 75 0.45 -15.08 21.13
N ARG A 76 1.55 -15.52 21.77
CA ARG A 76 1.68 -15.59 23.23
C ARG A 76 2.85 -14.73 23.69
N THR A 77 2.56 -13.78 24.56
CA THR A 77 3.62 -12.96 25.15
C THR A 77 4.50 -13.75 26.11
N GLY A 78 5.79 -13.42 26.14
CA GLY A 78 6.79 -14.02 27.02
C GLY A 78 7.42 -15.30 26.45
N THR A 79 7.30 -15.53 25.15
CA THR A 79 7.89 -16.68 24.45
C THR A 79 9.17 -16.27 23.72
N ALA A 80 9.86 -17.26 23.13
CA ALA A 80 11.13 -17.01 22.45
C ALA A 80 10.97 -16.26 21.12
N ASP A 81 9.76 -16.22 20.57
CA ASP A 81 9.41 -15.58 19.31
C ASP A 81 8.71 -14.23 19.48
N ASP A 82 8.63 -13.69 20.71
CA ASP A 82 8.17 -12.34 21.00
C ASP A 82 8.79 -11.33 20.02
N GLY A 83 7.92 -10.59 19.32
CA GLY A 83 8.32 -9.57 18.37
C GLY A 83 8.99 -10.07 17.08
N VAL A 84 9.13 -11.37 16.84
CA VAL A 84 9.75 -11.87 15.61
C VAL A 84 8.87 -11.61 14.39
N LEU A 85 9.44 -11.02 13.33
CA LEU A 85 8.74 -10.72 12.08
C LEU A 85 9.18 -11.64 10.95
N ALA A 86 8.21 -12.06 10.13
CA ALA A 86 8.49 -12.73 8.87
C ALA A 86 9.18 -11.74 7.91
N THR A 87 10.33 -12.13 7.35
CA THR A 87 11.13 -11.29 6.45
C THR A 87 11.72 -12.13 5.31
N PRO A 88 12.06 -11.50 4.17
CA PRO A 88 12.71 -12.19 3.06
C PRO A 88 14.13 -12.65 3.42
N ALA A 89 14.67 -13.59 2.64
CA ALA A 89 16.00 -14.14 2.87
C ALA A 89 17.09 -13.05 2.84
N GLY A 90 18.00 -13.09 3.82
CA GLY A 90 19.06 -12.08 3.98
C GLY A 90 18.64 -10.86 4.78
N CYS A 91 17.40 -10.82 5.27
CA CYS A 91 16.93 -9.86 6.27
C CYS A 91 16.50 -10.57 7.57
N THR A 92 16.56 -9.83 8.67
CA THR A 92 15.93 -10.17 9.94
C THR A 92 15.24 -8.92 10.47
N ALA A 93 14.02 -9.05 10.98
CA ALA A 93 13.33 -7.96 11.65
C ALA A 93 12.66 -8.41 12.95
N SER A 94 12.59 -7.48 13.90
CA SER A 94 11.91 -7.66 15.18
C SER A 94 11.14 -6.40 15.56
N ALA A 95 9.96 -6.57 16.13
CA ALA A 95 9.18 -5.53 16.79
C ALA A 95 9.47 -5.50 18.29
N GLY A 96 9.39 -4.32 18.87
CA GLY A 96 9.49 -4.12 20.30
C GLY A 96 8.63 -2.93 20.75
N VAL A 97 8.51 -2.77 22.06
CA VAL A 97 7.80 -1.64 22.65
C VAL A 97 8.48 -0.33 22.23
N ALA A 98 7.70 0.60 21.67
CA ALA A 98 8.21 1.91 21.31
C ALA A 98 8.56 2.73 22.57
N PRO A 99 9.65 3.52 22.55
CA PRO A 99 9.94 4.43 23.64
C PRO A 99 8.92 5.57 23.71
N GLY A 100 8.55 5.97 24.93
CA GLY A 100 7.63 7.10 25.17
C GLY A 100 6.20 6.66 25.54
N PRO A 101 5.21 7.56 25.43
CA PRO A 101 3.82 7.24 25.77
C PRO A 101 3.21 6.24 24.78
N ALA A 102 2.40 5.32 25.31
CA ALA A 102 1.75 4.25 24.54
C ALA A 102 0.66 4.73 23.57
N ASP A 103 0.19 5.97 23.72
CA ASP A 103 -0.84 6.59 22.88
C ASP A 103 -0.24 7.76 22.05
N PRO A 104 -0.47 7.84 20.73
CA PRO A 104 -1.02 6.80 19.86
C PRO A 104 -0.21 5.49 19.89
N PRO A 105 -0.87 4.34 19.63
CA PRO A 105 -0.22 3.03 19.53
C PRO A 105 0.97 3.06 18.59
N ARG A 106 2.13 2.60 19.10
CA ARG A 106 3.42 2.64 18.41
C ARG A 106 4.24 1.40 18.71
N ALA A 107 5.02 0.95 17.73
CA ALA A 107 6.00 -0.12 17.85
C ALA A 107 7.37 0.33 17.32
N LEU A 108 8.44 -0.14 17.94
CA LEU A 108 9.80 0.01 17.44
C LEU A 108 10.13 -1.21 16.58
N LEU A 109 10.37 -1.01 15.28
CA LEU A 109 10.91 -2.03 14.41
C LEU A 109 12.42 -1.91 14.33
N ARG A 110 13.11 -3.03 14.52
CA ARG A 110 14.55 -3.17 14.28
C ARG A 110 14.74 -4.12 13.13
N LEU A 111 15.42 -3.67 12.09
CA LEU A 111 15.68 -4.43 10.89
C LEU A 111 17.18 -4.52 10.65
N GLU A 112 17.63 -5.64 10.14
CA GLU A 112 19.00 -5.84 9.67
C GLU A 112 18.97 -6.57 8.34
N ALA A 113 19.69 -6.03 7.35
CA ALA A 113 19.89 -6.69 6.06
C ALA A 113 21.37 -6.92 5.77
N ARG A 114 21.67 -8.04 5.13
CA ARG A 114 23.01 -8.41 4.65
C ARG A 114 22.98 -8.61 3.15
N ALA A 115 23.64 -7.74 2.40
CA ALA A 115 23.68 -7.80 0.94
C ALA A 115 24.99 -7.21 0.40
N GLY A 116 25.46 -7.73 -0.74
CA GLY A 116 26.66 -7.21 -1.42
C GLY A 116 27.93 -7.20 -0.58
N GLY A 117 28.04 -8.12 0.40
CA GLY A 117 29.17 -8.17 1.36
C GLY A 117 29.08 -7.14 2.50
N GLY A 118 28.02 -6.32 2.54
CA GLY A 118 27.75 -5.35 3.60
C GLY A 118 26.65 -5.79 4.56
N ARG A 119 26.54 -5.08 5.69
CA ARG A 119 25.48 -5.24 6.70
C ARG A 119 24.95 -3.85 7.07
N ARG A 120 23.63 -3.68 7.12
CA ARG A 120 22.98 -2.46 7.60
C ARG A 120 21.88 -2.81 8.57
N ALA A 121 21.69 -1.94 9.56
CA ALA A 121 20.61 -2.01 10.52
C ALA A 121 19.84 -0.69 10.51
N LEU A 122 18.53 -0.77 10.64
CA LEU A 122 17.60 0.35 10.71
C LEU A 122 16.73 0.17 11.96
N GLU A 123 16.45 1.28 12.62
CA GLU A 123 15.43 1.36 13.65
C GLU A 123 14.34 2.32 13.17
N ALA A 124 13.10 1.85 13.14
CA ALA A 124 11.95 2.63 12.67
C ALA A 124 10.86 2.62 13.73
N LEU A 125 10.26 3.78 13.98
CA LEU A 125 9.14 3.91 14.89
C LEU A 125 7.86 3.93 14.05
N VAL A 126 7.06 2.87 14.15
CA VAL A 126 5.84 2.69 13.38
C VAL A 126 4.66 3.00 14.28
N GLY A 127 3.79 3.89 13.83
CA GLY A 127 2.52 4.20 14.50
C GLY A 127 1.34 3.84 13.61
N ARG A 128 0.18 3.63 14.24
CA ARG A 128 -1.08 3.62 13.50
C ARG A 128 -1.65 5.03 13.47
N ASP A 129 -2.27 5.40 12.36
CA ASP A 129 -3.07 6.63 12.31
C ASP A 129 -4.28 6.46 13.24
N PRO A 130 -4.54 7.38 14.20
CA PRO A 130 -5.71 7.31 15.06
C PRO A 130 -7.03 7.44 14.30
N ALA A 131 -7.02 7.99 13.09
CA ALA A 131 -8.18 7.99 12.21
C ALA A 131 -8.24 6.64 11.46
N PRO A 132 -9.24 5.78 11.70
CA PRO A 132 -9.41 4.55 10.93
C PRO A 132 -9.65 4.89 9.46
N GLY A 133 -8.63 4.72 8.62
CA GLY A 133 -8.78 4.85 7.17
C GLY A 133 -9.57 3.67 6.60
N ILE A 134 -10.44 3.96 5.63
CA ILE A 134 -10.89 2.91 4.71
C ILE A 134 -9.66 2.56 3.85
N PRO A 135 -9.25 1.28 3.76
CA PRO A 135 -8.01 0.88 3.08
C PRO A 135 -7.98 1.27 1.59
N ALA A 136 -9.14 1.45 0.96
CA ALA A 136 -9.28 2.05 -0.36
C ALA A 136 -10.71 2.56 -0.59
N LEU A 137 -10.84 3.79 -1.12
CA LEU A 137 -12.09 4.36 -1.68
C LEU A 137 -12.67 3.43 -2.76
N LEU A 138 -11.80 2.93 -3.63
CA LEU A 138 -12.12 1.99 -4.68
C LEU A 138 -11.11 0.85 -4.64
N TRP A 139 -11.59 -0.38 -4.45
CA TRP A 139 -10.79 -1.59 -4.58
C TRP A 139 -11.29 -2.42 -5.77
N LEU A 140 -10.40 -2.76 -6.69
CA LEU A 140 -10.71 -3.55 -7.87
C LEU A 140 -9.94 -4.88 -7.86
N GLY A 141 -10.66 -6.01 -7.92
CA GLY A 141 -10.06 -7.35 -7.87
C GLY A 141 -9.26 -7.76 -9.10
N ALA A 142 -9.38 -7.00 -10.19
CA ALA A 142 -8.62 -7.16 -11.42
C ALA A 142 -8.36 -5.78 -12.05
N ALA A 143 -7.43 -5.72 -13.01
CA ALA A 143 -7.27 -4.52 -13.81
C ALA A 143 -8.58 -4.24 -14.58
N PRO A 144 -9.16 -3.04 -14.48
CA PRO A 144 -10.37 -2.69 -15.22
C PRO A 144 -10.16 -2.74 -16.73
N GLY A 145 -11.18 -3.23 -17.44
CA GLY A 145 -11.28 -3.17 -18.90
C GLY A 145 -11.79 -1.81 -19.39
N ALA A 146 -11.61 -1.52 -20.68
CA ALA A 146 -11.87 -0.22 -21.32
C ALA A 146 -13.36 0.16 -21.49
N ALA A 147 -14.21 -0.05 -20.48
CA ALA A 147 -15.68 0.04 -20.60
C ALA A 147 -16.32 1.21 -19.81
N VAL A 148 -15.60 2.31 -19.58
CA VAL A 148 -16.23 3.54 -19.05
C VAL A 148 -16.64 4.41 -20.24
N SER A 149 -17.94 4.49 -20.51
CA SER A 149 -18.50 5.43 -21.50
C SER A 149 -19.21 6.62 -20.84
N GLY A 150 -19.62 6.50 -19.58
CA GLY A 150 -20.15 7.58 -18.75
C GLY A 150 -19.06 8.28 -17.93
N THR A 151 -19.42 8.72 -16.72
CA THR A 151 -18.52 9.45 -15.82
C THR A 151 -18.38 8.74 -14.47
N LEU A 152 -17.14 8.59 -14.00
CA LEU A 152 -16.80 8.15 -12.66
C LEU A 152 -16.05 9.28 -11.93
N ALA A 153 -16.57 9.72 -10.79
CA ALA A 153 -15.90 10.71 -9.95
C ALA A 153 -15.37 10.03 -8.67
N LEU A 154 -14.09 10.24 -8.37
CA LEU A 154 -13.42 9.71 -7.18
C LEU A 154 -12.98 10.90 -6.33
N ASP A 155 -13.42 10.94 -5.07
CA ASP A 155 -13.04 11.98 -4.12
C ASP A 155 -12.60 11.36 -2.80
N GLY A 156 -11.30 11.43 -2.53
CA GLY A 156 -10.71 10.99 -1.27
C GLY A 156 -10.86 11.98 -0.12
N ALA A 157 -11.52 13.12 -0.35
CA ALA A 157 -11.82 14.08 0.70
C ALA A 157 -12.78 13.48 1.74
N ASP A 158 -12.44 13.64 3.01
CA ASP A 158 -13.37 13.38 4.10
C ASP A 158 -14.54 14.39 4.04
N ALA A 159 -15.76 13.86 4.22
CA ALA A 159 -16.98 14.65 4.22
C ALA A 159 -17.09 15.60 5.43
N ASP A 160 -16.28 15.38 6.48
CA ASP A 160 -16.24 16.22 7.69
C ASP A 160 -15.62 17.62 7.44
N GLY A 161 -15.07 17.88 6.25
CA GLY A 161 -14.84 19.23 5.75
C GLY A 161 -13.48 19.47 5.08
N ALA A 162 -13.29 20.67 4.55
CA ALA A 162 -12.10 21.06 3.78
C ALA A 162 -10.77 21.01 4.56
N ALA A 163 -10.82 20.92 5.89
CA ALA A 163 -9.65 20.84 6.77
C ALA A 163 -9.30 19.41 7.22
N ALA A 164 -10.15 18.42 6.91
CA ALA A 164 -9.89 17.03 7.24
C ALA A 164 -8.80 16.45 6.35
N SER A 165 -7.99 15.51 6.86
CA SER A 165 -6.89 14.90 6.11
C SER A 165 -7.39 14.07 4.94
N ASP A 166 -6.63 14.07 3.85
CA ASP A 166 -6.88 13.20 2.68
C ASP A 166 -6.60 11.75 3.09
N SER A 167 -7.65 10.97 3.33
CA SER A 167 -7.53 9.69 4.05
C SER A 167 -7.81 8.46 3.18
N ALA A 168 -8.46 8.61 2.02
CA ALA A 168 -8.85 7.50 1.17
C ALA A 168 -8.05 7.46 -0.15
N GLY A 169 -7.28 6.38 -0.34
CA GLY A 169 -6.57 6.08 -1.58
C GLY A 169 -7.32 5.07 -2.45
N LEU A 170 -6.68 4.63 -3.53
CA LEU A 170 -7.20 3.56 -4.40
C LEU A 170 -6.46 2.25 -4.11
N GLY A 171 -7.12 1.11 -4.31
CA GLY A 171 -6.57 -0.20 -3.98
C GLY A 171 -6.59 -1.16 -5.16
N ALA A 172 -5.46 -1.81 -5.41
CA ALA A 172 -5.36 -2.93 -6.34
C ALA A 172 -4.55 -4.09 -5.72
N PRO A 173 -4.98 -5.36 -5.92
CA PRO A 173 -4.36 -6.53 -5.29
C PRO A 173 -2.99 -6.93 -5.85
N GLY A 174 -2.61 -6.46 -7.04
CA GLY A 174 -1.41 -6.95 -7.73
C GLY A 174 -0.52 -5.90 -8.37
N ASP A 175 -1.10 -4.87 -9.00
CA ASP A 175 -0.34 -3.86 -9.76
C ASP A 175 -0.99 -2.47 -9.63
N PRO A 176 -0.59 -1.67 -8.63
CA PRO A 176 -1.04 -0.29 -8.48
C PRO A 176 -0.75 0.57 -9.73
N ASP A 177 0.38 0.33 -10.41
CA ASP A 177 0.74 1.07 -11.63
C ASP A 177 -0.23 0.77 -12.79
N ALA A 178 -0.82 -0.43 -12.83
CA ALA A 178 -1.90 -0.73 -13.78
C ALA A 178 -3.15 0.09 -13.54
N LEU A 179 -3.50 0.31 -12.27
CA LEU A 179 -4.65 1.13 -11.91
C LEU A 179 -4.39 2.60 -12.30
N ASP A 180 -3.20 3.12 -11.98
CA ASP A 180 -2.81 4.49 -12.35
C ASP A 180 -2.78 4.68 -13.87
N ARG A 181 -2.25 3.71 -14.63
CA ARG A 181 -2.28 3.74 -16.11
C ARG A 181 -3.69 3.70 -16.67
N TRP A 182 -4.59 2.92 -16.07
CA TRP A 182 -5.99 2.90 -16.49
C TRP A 182 -6.68 4.24 -16.23
N LEU A 183 -6.52 4.81 -15.04
CA LEU A 183 -7.05 6.14 -14.70
C LEU A 183 -6.58 7.20 -15.69
N ALA A 184 -5.28 7.18 -16.03
CA ALA A 184 -4.72 8.09 -17.03
C ALA A 184 -5.27 7.83 -18.45
N GLY A 185 -5.53 6.57 -18.79
CA GLY A 185 -6.04 6.15 -20.11
C GLY A 185 -7.52 6.47 -20.36
N GLU A 186 -8.36 6.41 -19.33
CA GLU A 186 -9.79 6.78 -19.41
C GLU A 186 -10.01 8.31 -19.56
N GLY A 187 -8.97 9.10 -19.28
CA GLY A 187 -8.95 10.54 -19.53
C GLY A 187 -10.05 11.28 -18.77
N ALA A 188 -10.87 12.08 -19.49
CA ALA A 188 -11.91 12.91 -18.88
C ALA A 188 -13.11 12.13 -18.30
N ARG A 189 -13.18 10.80 -18.48
CA ARG A 189 -14.30 9.97 -18.03
C ARG A 189 -14.16 9.52 -16.58
N VAL A 190 -12.93 9.37 -16.09
CA VAL A 190 -12.65 9.08 -14.69
C VAL A 190 -11.95 10.28 -14.07
N VAL A 191 -12.70 11.05 -13.28
CA VAL A 191 -12.22 12.29 -12.67
C VAL A 191 -11.85 12.00 -11.22
N SER A 192 -10.56 12.01 -10.93
CA SER A 192 -10.05 11.91 -9.55
C SER A 192 -9.81 13.31 -8.99
N SER A 193 -10.37 13.58 -7.82
CA SER A 193 -10.09 14.78 -7.02
C SER A 193 -8.60 14.85 -6.68
N ALA A 194 -8.03 16.06 -6.64
CA ALA A 194 -6.64 16.27 -6.20
C ALA A 194 -6.39 15.82 -4.75
N ARG A 195 -7.46 15.61 -3.99
CA ARG A 195 -7.46 15.10 -2.61
C ARG A 195 -7.55 13.58 -2.51
N THR A 196 -7.49 12.87 -3.64
CA THR A 196 -7.46 11.41 -3.69
C THR A 196 -6.01 10.95 -3.69
N LEU A 197 -5.63 10.13 -2.71
CA LEU A 197 -4.26 9.60 -2.63
C LEU A 197 -4.00 8.59 -3.76
N PRO A 198 -2.73 8.44 -4.22
CA PRO A 198 -2.35 7.47 -5.24
C PRO A 198 -2.74 6.02 -4.90
N ALA A 199 -2.78 5.15 -5.91
CA ALA A 199 -3.07 3.75 -5.70
C ALA A 199 -2.00 3.09 -4.80
N LEU A 200 -2.47 2.36 -3.78
CA LEU A 200 -1.64 1.57 -2.90
C LEU A 200 -1.83 0.09 -3.22
N HIS A 201 -0.78 -0.70 -2.97
CA HIS A 201 -0.95 -2.14 -2.91
C HIS A 201 -1.91 -2.48 -1.77
N SER A 202 -3.04 -3.10 -2.11
CA SER A 202 -4.08 -3.43 -1.15
C SER A 202 -4.48 -4.89 -1.37
N PRO A 203 -4.10 -5.82 -0.48
CA PRO A 203 -4.43 -7.23 -0.64
C PRO A 203 -5.93 -7.42 -0.74
N PRO A 204 -6.41 -8.47 -1.42
CA PRO A 204 -7.83 -8.67 -1.60
C PRO A 204 -8.56 -8.75 -0.26
N PRO A 205 -9.66 -8.00 -0.07
CA PRO A 205 -10.47 -8.15 1.12
C PRO A 205 -10.94 -9.61 1.19
N PRO A 206 -11.09 -10.18 2.40
CA PRO A 206 -11.47 -11.57 2.56
C PRO A 206 -12.97 -11.75 2.27
N LEU A 207 -13.36 -11.63 1.00
CA LEU A 207 -14.76 -11.54 0.53
C LEU A 207 -15.61 -12.73 0.99
N VAL A 208 -15.08 -13.96 0.85
CA VAL A 208 -15.77 -15.18 1.27
C VAL A 208 -16.03 -15.20 2.77
N ALA A 209 -14.99 -14.92 3.57
CA ALA A 209 -15.12 -14.87 5.02
C ALA A 209 -16.02 -13.70 5.48
N LEU A 210 -16.03 -12.59 4.75
CA LEU A 210 -16.92 -11.46 5.02
C LEU A 210 -18.39 -11.86 4.80
N ALA A 211 -18.71 -12.51 3.67
CA ALA A 211 -20.05 -13.01 3.39
C ALA A 211 -20.53 -14.01 4.46
N GLU A 212 -19.66 -14.93 4.89
CA GLU A 212 -19.95 -15.87 5.97
C GLU A 212 -20.24 -15.17 7.31
N ARG A 213 -19.44 -14.16 7.67
CA ARG A 213 -19.67 -13.36 8.88
C ARG A 213 -20.99 -12.60 8.80
N MET A 214 -21.34 -12.03 7.65
CA MET A 214 -22.60 -11.33 7.45
C MET A 214 -23.81 -12.27 7.57
N ARG A 215 -23.76 -13.46 6.96
CA ARG A 215 -24.78 -14.50 7.17
C ARG A 215 -24.95 -14.85 8.64
N THR A 216 -23.84 -15.09 9.33
CA THR A 216 -23.82 -15.45 10.76
C THR A 216 -24.39 -14.32 11.63
N ALA A 217 -24.14 -13.07 11.26
CA ALA A 217 -24.66 -11.90 11.96
C ALA A 217 -26.15 -11.61 11.68
N GLY A 218 -26.80 -12.38 10.81
CA GLY A 218 -28.20 -12.15 10.44
C GLY A 218 -28.38 -10.92 9.56
N ALA A 219 -27.49 -10.70 8.59
CA ALA A 219 -27.64 -9.64 7.61
C ALA A 219 -29.01 -9.71 6.92
N ARG A 220 -29.59 -8.54 6.66
CA ARG A 220 -30.85 -8.38 5.95
C ARG A 220 -30.63 -8.56 4.45
N GLY A 221 -31.70 -8.80 3.69
CA GLY A 221 -31.63 -8.81 2.23
C GLY A 221 -31.65 -7.40 1.63
N ALA A 222 -32.01 -7.32 0.35
CA ALA A 222 -32.15 -6.06 -0.38
C ALA A 222 -33.19 -5.11 0.23
N GLU A 223 -34.12 -5.61 1.06
CA GLU A 223 -35.10 -4.80 1.80
C GLU A 223 -34.49 -3.88 2.87
N ALA A 224 -33.18 -3.98 3.12
CA ALA A 224 -32.43 -2.99 3.88
C ALA A 224 -32.30 -1.64 3.14
N LEU A 225 -32.40 -1.66 1.81
CA LEU A 225 -32.41 -0.47 0.98
C LEU A 225 -33.82 0.13 0.95
N VAL A 226 -33.93 1.42 1.26
CA VAL A 226 -35.21 2.11 1.40
C VAL A 226 -35.44 3.09 0.26
N PRO A 227 -36.68 3.30 -0.20
CA PRO A 227 -36.96 4.19 -1.33
C PRO A 227 -36.90 5.68 -0.96
N THR A 228 -36.98 6.02 0.33
CA THR A 228 -37.04 7.40 0.83
C THR A 228 -36.50 7.52 2.24
N GLY A 229 -36.01 8.71 2.60
CA GLY A 229 -35.57 9.04 3.96
C GLY A 229 -34.11 8.68 4.22
N THR A 230 -33.70 8.75 5.49
CA THR A 230 -32.34 8.40 5.93
C THR A 230 -32.32 6.93 6.38
N PRO A 231 -31.70 6.02 5.61
CA PRO A 231 -31.60 4.62 6.00
C PRO A 231 -30.80 4.48 7.31
N PRO A 232 -31.24 3.63 8.25
CA PRO A 232 -30.40 3.28 9.38
C PRO A 232 -29.21 2.43 8.90
N PRO A 233 -28.03 2.54 9.54
CA PRO A 233 -26.90 1.65 9.26
C PRO A 233 -27.32 0.18 9.45
N SER A 234 -27.03 -0.65 8.44
CA SER A 234 -27.41 -2.06 8.45
C SER A 234 -26.37 -2.93 7.73
N LEU A 235 -26.41 -4.23 8.03
CA LEU A 235 -25.73 -5.25 7.23
C LEU A 235 -26.73 -5.79 6.21
N ALA A 236 -26.46 -5.59 4.93
CA ALA A 236 -27.27 -6.07 3.83
C ALA A 236 -26.49 -7.09 2.99
N LEU A 237 -27.01 -8.30 2.87
CA LEU A 237 -26.43 -9.39 2.07
C LEU A 237 -27.44 -9.81 0.99
N VAL A 238 -27.03 -9.70 -0.26
CA VAL A 238 -27.77 -10.21 -1.41
C VAL A 238 -26.94 -11.35 -2.00
N GLU A 239 -27.42 -12.59 -1.90
CA GLU A 239 -26.71 -13.79 -2.35
C GLU A 239 -26.77 -14.03 -3.88
N SER A 240 -27.17 -13.00 -4.62
CA SER A 240 -27.35 -13.02 -6.07
C SER A 240 -27.14 -11.62 -6.64
N ASP A 241 -27.36 -11.47 -7.94
CA ASP A 241 -27.41 -10.16 -8.58
C ASP A 241 -28.45 -9.24 -7.91
N LEU A 242 -28.09 -7.97 -7.77
CA LEU A 242 -28.96 -6.92 -7.26
C LEU A 242 -29.26 -5.93 -8.38
N VAL A 243 -30.54 -5.82 -8.76
CA VAL A 243 -31.01 -4.82 -9.73
C VAL A 243 -31.67 -3.65 -9.00
N VAL A 244 -31.08 -2.47 -9.10
CA VAL A 244 -31.67 -1.21 -8.60
C VAL A 244 -32.40 -0.51 -9.74
N SER A 245 -33.71 -0.72 -9.82
CA SER A 245 -34.54 -0.13 -10.89
C SER A 245 -35.09 1.26 -10.54
N ASP A 246 -35.37 1.48 -9.27
CA ASP A 246 -35.88 2.75 -8.74
C ASP A 246 -34.81 3.47 -7.92
N ARG A 247 -35.16 4.62 -7.35
CA ARG A 247 -34.28 5.30 -6.39
C ARG A 247 -34.30 4.58 -5.05
N LEU A 248 -33.12 4.20 -4.57
CA LEU A 248 -32.89 3.56 -3.27
C LEU A 248 -31.81 4.29 -2.49
N PHE A 249 -31.94 4.20 -1.17
CA PHE A 249 -30.99 4.71 -0.18
C PHE A 249 -30.54 3.56 0.72
N GLY A 250 -29.25 3.50 1.04
CA GLY A 250 -28.72 2.54 2.01
C GLY A 250 -27.63 3.13 2.90
N ALA A 251 -27.41 2.50 4.05
CA ALA A 251 -26.30 2.83 4.94
C ALA A 251 -25.75 1.57 5.62
N GLY A 252 -24.43 1.54 5.86
CA GLY A 252 -23.72 0.45 6.54
C GLY A 252 -22.85 -0.36 5.60
N LEU A 253 -23.08 -1.68 5.52
CA LEU A 253 -22.34 -2.60 4.63
C LEU A 253 -23.33 -3.32 3.72
N LEU A 254 -23.22 -3.07 2.41
CA LEU A 254 -23.95 -3.80 1.37
C LEU A 254 -23.01 -4.78 0.70
N PHE A 255 -23.31 -6.08 0.78
CA PHE A 255 -22.60 -7.15 0.11
C PHE A 255 -23.51 -7.82 -0.91
N VAL A 256 -23.12 -7.74 -2.18
CA VAL A 256 -23.78 -8.39 -3.30
C VAL A 256 -22.88 -9.50 -3.80
N ASP A 257 -23.29 -10.75 -3.59
CA ASP A 257 -22.60 -11.92 -4.11
C ASP A 257 -23.01 -12.18 -5.56
N GLY A 258 -22.75 -11.19 -6.42
CA GLY A 258 -23.20 -11.15 -7.81
C GLY A 258 -22.95 -9.78 -8.44
N LEU A 259 -23.65 -9.52 -9.53
CA LEU A 259 -23.63 -8.25 -10.24
C LEU A 259 -24.49 -7.21 -9.53
N LEU A 260 -23.94 -6.02 -9.29
CA LEU A 260 -24.71 -4.83 -8.91
C LEU A 260 -25.12 -4.06 -10.19
N ASP A 261 -26.40 -4.15 -10.56
CA ASP A 261 -26.97 -3.55 -11.77
C ASP A 261 -27.83 -2.32 -11.46
N ILE A 262 -27.30 -1.14 -11.74
CA ILE A 262 -27.93 0.15 -11.47
C ILE A 262 -28.64 0.68 -12.73
N ARG A 263 -29.97 0.67 -12.68
CA ARG A 263 -30.87 1.21 -13.72
C ARG A 263 -31.57 2.50 -13.28
N GLY A 264 -31.83 2.63 -11.98
CA GLY A 264 -32.35 3.81 -11.31
C GLY A 264 -31.24 4.58 -10.59
N ALA A 265 -31.41 4.83 -9.29
CA ALA A 265 -30.41 5.54 -8.51
C ALA A 265 -30.16 4.85 -7.16
N LEU A 266 -28.89 4.72 -6.77
CA LEU A 266 -28.49 4.26 -5.44
C LEU A 266 -27.60 5.30 -4.77
N ASP A 267 -28.09 5.87 -3.67
CA ASP A 267 -27.31 6.71 -2.76
C ASP A 267 -26.96 5.87 -1.51
N PHE A 268 -25.69 5.52 -1.31
CA PHE A 268 -25.25 4.64 -0.23
C PHE A 268 -24.18 5.29 0.65
N THR A 269 -24.30 5.15 1.98
CA THR A 269 -23.26 5.61 2.93
C THR A 269 -22.62 4.43 3.64
N GLY A 270 -21.32 4.22 3.44
CA GLY A 270 -20.56 3.11 4.01
C GLY A 270 -19.83 2.29 2.95
N VAL A 271 -19.80 0.96 3.11
CA VAL A 271 -19.04 0.07 2.23
C VAL A 271 -20.00 -0.73 1.33
N VAL A 272 -19.74 -0.70 0.02
CA VAL A 272 -20.44 -1.53 -0.97
C VAL A 272 -19.46 -2.55 -1.53
N VAL A 273 -19.87 -3.81 -1.54
CA VAL A 273 -19.09 -4.93 -2.06
C VAL A 273 -19.91 -5.62 -3.15
N ALA A 274 -19.34 -5.80 -4.34
CA ALA A 274 -19.96 -6.53 -5.44
C ALA A 274 -18.98 -7.55 -6.01
N THR A 275 -19.23 -8.85 -5.81
CA THR A 275 -18.28 -9.91 -6.22
C THR A 275 -18.30 -10.18 -7.73
N GLY A 276 -19.45 -9.96 -8.38
CA GLY A 276 -19.67 -10.19 -9.80
C GLY A 276 -19.55 -8.96 -10.69
N GLY A 277 -19.15 -7.81 -10.13
CA GLY A 277 -18.97 -6.55 -10.85
C GLY A 277 -20.05 -5.50 -10.59
N VAL A 278 -19.87 -4.33 -11.19
CA VAL A 278 -20.83 -3.22 -11.14
C VAL A 278 -21.18 -2.75 -12.55
N ARG A 279 -22.48 -2.63 -12.84
CA ARG A 279 -23.01 -2.04 -14.06
C ARG A 279 -23.88 -0.85 -13.73
N VAL A 280 -23.63 0.29 -14.38
CA VAL A 280 -24.48 1.48 -14.35
C VAL A 280 -24.94 1.77 -15.76
N THR A 281 -26.25 1.67 -16.00
CA THR A 281 -26.83 1.97 -17.33
C THR A 281 -26.88 3.48 -17.58
N GLY A 282 -27.09 3.94 -18.82
CA GLY A 282 -26.92 5.36 -19.19
C GLY A 282 -27.83 6.37 -18.45
N ALA A 283 -28.97 5.92 -17.89
CA ALA A 283 -29.81 6.76 -17.03
C ALA A 283 -29.58 6.53 -15.53
N GLY A 284 -28.75 5.54 -15.18
CA GLY A 284 -28.49 5.10 -13.84
C GLY A 284 -27.52 6.01 -13.08
N ARG A 285 -27.61 6.02 -11.74
CA ARG A 285 -26.67 6.75 -10.88
C ARG A 285 -26.30 5.93 -9.65
N LEU A 286 -25.00 5.79 -9.40
CA LEU A 286 -24.46 5.22 -8.18
C LEU A 286 -23.65 6.30 -7.45
N ALA A 287 -24.02 6.62 -6.22
CA ALA A 287 -23.28 7.52 -5.34
C ALA A 287 -22.98 6.80 -4.02
N ILE A 288 -21.70 6.74 -3.66
CA ILE A 288 -21.24 6.07 -2.45
C ILE A 288 -20.43 7.07 -1.62
N GLY A 289 -20.93 7.40 -0.43
CA GLY A 289 -20.15 8.07 0.61
C GLY A 289 -19.45 7.03 1.47
N GLY A 290 -18.23 6.65 1.11
CA GLY A 290 -17.47 5.59 1.77
C GLY A 290 -16.58 4.83 0.79
N ALA A 291 -16.83 3.54 0.57
CA ALA A 291 -15.97 2.70 -0.28
C ALA A 291 -16.72 1.73 -1.17
N LEU A 292 -16.14 1.43 -2.34
CA LEU A 292 -16.61 0.43 -3.29
C LEU A 292 -15.54 -0.65 -3.51
N TRP A 293 -15.87 -1.91 -3.23
CA TRP A 293 -15.02 -3.06 -3.48
C TRP A 293 -15.64 -3.95 -4.54
N VAL A 294 -14.94 -4.14 -5.65
CA VAL A 294 -15.40 -4.93 -6.77
C VAL A 294 -14.54 -6.17 -6.91
N GLY A 295 -15.13 -7.35 -6.76
CA GLY A 295 -14.46 -8.64 -6.94
C GLY A 295 -13.99 -8.84 -8.38
N ALA A 296 -13.09 -9.80 -8.59
CA ALA A 296 -12.70 -10.23 -9.93
C ALA A 296 -13.76 -11.18 -10.49
N PRO A 297 -14.55 -10.80 -11.51
CA PRO A 297 -15.52 -11.72 -12.09
C PRO A 297 -14.81 -12.86 -12.83
N ALA A 298 -15.50 -13.98 -13.04
CA ALA A 298 -15.00 -15.07 -13.87
C ALA A 298 -14.62 -14.56 -15.28
N ALA A 299 -13.66 -15.22 -15.94
CA ALA A 299 -13.06 -14.76 -17.20
C ALA A 299 -14.12 -14.28 -18.21
N GLY A 300 -14.08 -12.99 -18.56
CA GLY A 300 -15.02 -12.33 -19.49
C GLY A 300 -16.19 -11.59 -18.84
N GLY A 301 -16.32 -11.61 -17.51
CA GLY A 301 -17.32 -10.82 -16.80
C GLY A 301 -16.98 -9.32 -16.71
N LEU A 302 -18.02 -8.50 -16.55
CA LEU A 302 -17.90 -7.05 -16.43
C LEU A 302 -17.38 -6.69 -15.04
N LEU A 303 -16.20 -6.06 -14.94
CA LEU A 303 -15.69 -5.56 -13.66
C LEU A 303 -16.43 -4.27 -13.28
N LEU A 304 -16.31 -3.26 -14.14
CA LEU A 304 -16.98 -1.97 -13.99
C LEU A 304 -17.43 -1.49 -15.37
N ASP A 305 -18.74 -1.38 -15.57
CA ASP A 305 -19.38 -0.87 -16.79
C ASP A 305 -20.21 0.35 -16.44
N VAL A 306 -19.77 1.53 -16.89
CA VAL A 306 -20.50 2.78 -16.66
C VAL A 306 -20.90 3.31 -18.02
N ALA A 307 -22.17 3.16 -18.36
CA ALA A 307 -22.75 3.70 -19.58
C ALA A 307 -23.03 5.20 -19.42
N GLY A 308 -22.73 5.97 -20.47
CA GLY A 308 -23.01 7.41 -20.56
C GLY A 308 -24.35 7.75 -21.18
#